data_AF-A0A2T0JU49-F1
#
_entry.id   AF-A0A2T0JU49-F1
#
_cell.length_a   1.000
_cell.length_b   1.000
_cell.length_c   1.000
_cell.angle_alpha   90.00
_cell.angle_beta   90.00
_cell.angle_gamma   90.00
#
_symmetry.space_group_name_H-M   'P 1'
#
loop_
_entity.id
_entity.type
_entity.pdbx_description
1 polymer ?
#
loop_
_entity_poly.entity_id
_entity_poly.type
_entity_poly.pdbx_seq_one_letter_code
_entity_poly.pdbx_strand_id
1 'polypeptide(L)'
;MSEAAHLPMREVVRRVGALPGVRPLRFVPLLLPMWAVEVVATVRQAHSYDVFDRYLSRALAEAGLSGVGELARFFGVEPVLVERTARFLERIGHVRRAPDGLTLTELGRRSIADGRRYRLSHGRRLTLRFDGGAGEPVPWAHATHAVWLAEPTLTLPDGTVFTPLTAGAQLPPDAVDRLLARDDVVEFTGPSVPVEVEVAGPRAVWLPVYLVECADDPLVFGWAVDGPDPYLLKVYRGCAG
;
A
#
# COMPACT_ATOMS: atom_id res chain seq x y z
N MET A 1 -5.32 -12.43 22.94
CA MET A 1 -5.43 -13.63 22.09
C MET A 1 -4.39 -13.48 21.01
N SER A 2 -3.41 -14.38 20.90
CA SER A 2 -2.43 -14.33 19.80
C SER A 2 -3.17 -14.65 18.51
N GLU A 3 -3.14 -13.75 17.54
CA GLU A 3 -3.68 -13.98 16.21
C GLU A 3 -2.93 -15.18 15.59
N ALA A 4 -3.66 -16.06 14.88
CA ALA A 4 -3.05 -17.25 14.29
C ALA A 4 -2.10 -16.83 13.17
N ALA A 5 -0.85 -17.30 13.22
CA ALA A 5 0.18 -16.90 12.26
C ALA A 5 -0.01 -17.45 10.84
N HIS A 6 -1.00 -18.32 10.63
CA HIS A 6 -1.23 -19.04 9.37
C HIS A 6 -2.70 -19.40 9.22
N LEU A 7 -3.16 -19.64 7.99
CA LEU A 7 -4.52 -20.12 7.72
C LEU A 7 -4.67 -21.54 8.30
N PRO A 8 -5.71 -21.89 9.07
CA PRO A 8 -5.79 -23.23 9.65
C PRO A 8 -5.86 -24.29 8.54
N MET A 9 -5.09 -25.38 8.64
CA MET A 9 -5.06 -26.43 7.60
C MET A 9 -6.46 -26.94 7.23
N ARG A 10 -7.33 -27.14 8.24
CA ARG A 10 -8.73 -27.54 8.02
C ARG A 10 -9.49 -26.61 7.07
N GLU A 11 -9.17 -25.32 7.12
CA GLU A 11 -9.80 -24.30 6.29
C GLU A 11 -9.23 -24.34 4.86
N VAL A 12 -7.93 -24.59 4.70
CA VAL A 12 -7.30 -24.84 3.39
C VAL A 12 -7.95 -26.07 2.73
N VAL A 13 -8.04 -27.19 3.45
CA VAL A 13 -8.67 -28.42 2.96
C VAL A 13 -10.13 -28.19 2.55
N ARG A 14 -10.90 -27.48 3.40
CA ARG A 14 -12.30 -27.13 3.10
C ARG A 14 -12.41 -26.29 1.83
N ARG A 15 -11.57 -25.26 1.68
CA ARG A 15 -11.57 -24.36 0.52
C ARG A 15 -11.20 -25.09 -0.76
N VAL A 16 -10.15 -25.91 -0.74
CA VAL A 16 -9.73 -26.72 -1.89
C VAL A 16 -10.82 -27.69 -2.31
N GLY A 17 -11.45 -28.38 -1.35
CA GLY A 17 -12.54 -29.33 -1.64
C GLY A 17 -13.80 -28.69 -2.24
N ALA A 18 -13.95 -27.37 -2.11
CA ALA A 18 -15.05 -26.62 -2.72
C ALA A 18 -14.73 -26.16 -4.16
N LEU A 19 -13.49 -26.31 -4.65
CA LEU A 19 -13.11 -25.89 -5.99
C LEU A 19 -13.50 -26.95 -7.03
N PRO A 20 -14.22 -26.58 -8.10
CA PRO A 20 -14.61 -27.51 -9.13
C PRO A 20 -13.40 -27.98 -9.93
N GLY A 21 -13.31 -29.30 -10.18
CA GLY A 21 -12.26 -29.90 -11.01
C GLY A 21 -10.89 -30.03 -10.34
N VAL A 22 -10.69 -29.47 -9.14
CA VAL A 22 -9.40 -29.55 -8.44
C VAL A 22 -9.26 -30.89 -7.72
N ARG A 23 -8.13 -31.58 -7.95
CA ARG A 23 -7.77 -32.83 -7.26
C ARG A 23 -6.47 -32.63 -6.48
N PRO A 24 -6.53 -32.36 -5.17
CA PRO A 24 -5.33 -32.19 -4.35
C PRO A 24 -4.63 -33.54 -4.14
N LEU A 25 -3.31 -33.52 -4.27
CA LEU A 25 -2.42 -34.65 -4.02
C LEU A 25 -1.76 -34.52 -2.65
N ARG A 26 -1.30 -33.30 -2.30
CA ARG A 26 -0.57 -33.03 -1.06
C ARG A 26 -0.75 -31.60 -0.61
N PHE A 27 -0.72 -31.40 0.71
CA PHE A 27 -0.65 -30.09 1.34
C PHE A 27 0.74 -29.92 1.96
N VAL A 28 1.45 -28.88 1.53
CA VAL A 28 2.85 -28.63 1.91
C VAL A 28 2.91 -27.28 2.64
N PRO A 29 3.18 -27.27 3.95
CA PRO A 29 3.36 -26.04 4.72
C PRO A 29 4.73 -25.40 4.40
N LEU A 30 4.73 -24.17 3.89
CA LEU A 30 5.93 -23.47 3.44
C LEU A 30 6.06 -22.09 4.09
N LEU A 31 7.31 -21.64 4.26
CA LEU A 31 7.61 -20.25 4.56
C LEU A 31 8.21 -19.60 3.32
N LEU A 32 7.48 -18.66 2.71
CA LEU A 32 7.98 -17.88 1.58
C LEU A 32 8.96 -16.81 2.10
N PRO A 33 10.17 -16.69 1.53
CA PRO A 33 11.11 -15.63 1.86
C PRO A 33 10.61 -14.31 1.29
N MET A 34 10.66 -13.26 2.10
CA MET A 34 10.14 -11.93 1.79
C MET A 34 11.07 -10.88 2.40
N TRP A 35 10.88 -9.62 2.04
CA TRP A 35 11.62 -8.48 2.58
C TRP A 35 10.68 -7.48 3.24
N ALA A 36 11.11 -6.92 4.36
CA ALA A 36 10.48 -5.77 4.99
C ALA A 36 11.48 -4.61 4.99
N VAL A 37 11.06 -3.45 4.51
CA VAL A 37 11.86 -2.23 4.52
C VAL A 37 11.17 -1.23 5.42
N GLU A 38 11.84 -0.87 6.50
CA GLU A 38 11.35 0.17 7.40
C GLU A 38 11.75 1.53 6.86
N VAL A 39 10.75 2.42 6.77
CA VAL A 39 10.94 3.78 6.28
C VAL A 39 10.33 4.80 7.23
N VAL A 40 10.97 5.95 7.35
CA VAL A 40 10.37 7.16 7.91
C VAL A 40 9.97 8.04 6.74
N ALA A 41 8.69 8.37 6.64
CA ALA A 41 8.14 9.00 5.45
C ALA A 41 7.36 10.28 5.73
N THR A 42 7.40 11.20 4.78
CA THR A 42 6.30 12.13 4.55
C THR A 42 5.24 11.38 3.75
N VAL A 43 4.03 11.25 4.29
CA VAL A 43 2.93 10.54 3.62
C VAL A 43 1.85 11.52 3.17
N ARG A 44 1.29 11.25 2.00
CA ARG A 44 0.11 11.89 1.45
C ARG A 44 -1.13 11.08 1.85
N GLN A 45 -2.04 11.71 2.58
CA GLN A 45 -3.31 11.10 3.01
C GLN A 45 -4.50 11.78 2.35
N ALA A 46 -5.43 10.98 1.83
CA ALA A 46 -6.66 11.47 1.22
C ALA A 46 -7.70 11.82 2.29
N HIS A 47 -8.35 12.96 2.12
CA HIS A 47 -9.48 13.43 2.92
C HIS A 47 -10.60 13.92 2.00
N SER A 48 -11.82 13.94 2.53
CA SER A 48 -12.91 14.66 1.89
C SER A 48 -12.62 16.15 1.88
N TYR A 49 -13.06 16.81 0.80
CA TYR A 49 -13.10 18.26 0.72
C TYR A 49 -14.25 18.81 1.56
N ASP A 50 -13.99 19.95 2.20
CA ASP A 50 -15.07 20.88 2.52
C ASP A 50 -15.52 21.57 1.21
N VAL A 51 -16.83 21.85 1.09
CA VAL A 51 -17.43 22.31 -0.17
C VAL A 51 -16.72 23.57 -0.71
N PHE A 52 -16.47 24.54 0.16
CA PHE A 52 -15.87 25.80 -0.23
C PHE A 52 -14.38 25.68 -0.59
N ASP A 53 -13.62 24.81 0.09
CA ASP A 53 -12.22 24.50 -0.24
C ASP A 53 -12.08 23.98 -1.68
N ARG A 54 -13.00 23.08 -2.07
CA ARG A 54 -13.03 22.50 -3.41
C ARG A 54 -13.28 23.57 -4.46
N TYR A 55 -14.31 24.40 -4.27
CA TYR A 55 -14.65 25.43 -5.25
C TYR A 55 -13.58 26.51 -5.36
N LEU A 56 -12.97 26.93 -4.25
CA LEU A 56 -11.85 27.87 -4.30
C LEU A 56 -10.69 27.28 -5.10
N SER A 57 -10.30 26.03 -4.80
CA SER A 57 -9.20 25.36 -5.51
C SER A 57 -9.50 25.18 -7.00
N ARG A 58 -10.75 24.89 -7.38
CA ARG A 58 -11.19 24.83 -8.79
C ARG A 58 -11.18 26.19 -9.47
N ALA A 59 -11.57 27.26 -8.79
CA ALA A 59 -11.49 28.61 -9.37
C ALA A 59 -10.03 29.00 -9.71
N LEU A 60 -9.07 28.61 -8.87
CA LEU A 60 -7.64 28.78 -9.17
C LEU A 60 -7.21 27.93 -10.38
N ALA A 61 -7.64 26.67 -10.46
CA ALA A 61 -7.20 25.72 -11.48
C ALA A 61 -7.86 25.93 -12.86
N GLU A 62 -9.17 26.15 -12.87
CA GLU A 62 -10.02 26.07 -14.07
C GLU A 62 -10.41 27.46 -14.58
N ALA A 63 -10.62 28.43 -13.68
CA ALA A 63 -11.04 29.78 -14.04
C ALA A 63 -9.88 30.80 -14.05
N GLY A 64 -8.68 30.40 -13.60
CA GLY A 64 -7.50 31.26 -13.56
C GLY A 64 -7.62 32.46 -12.62
N LEU A 65 -8.61 32.46 -11.72
CA LEU A 65 -8.78 33.51 -10.73
C LEU A 65 -7.68 33.37 -9.68
N SER A 66 -7.03 34.45 -9.27
CA SER A 66 -5.92 34.40 -8.31
C SER A 66 -6.05 35.41 -7.17
N GLY A 67 -6.83 36.47 -7.37
CA GLY A 67 -7.00 37.54 -6.39
C GLY A 67 -8.07 37.22 -5.34
N VAL A 68 -7.80 37.52 -4.07
CA VAL A 68 -8.79 37.34 -2.98
C VAL A 68 -10.10 38.09 -3.26
N GLY A 69 -10.01 39.36 -3.68
CA GLY A 69 -11.20 40.17 -4.01
C GLY A 69 -11.90 39.72 -5.30
N GLU A 70 -11.17 39.16 -6.25
CA GLU A 70 -11.72 38.58 -7.48
C GLU A 70 -12.51 37.30 -7.16
N LEU A 71 -11.90 36.38 -6.40
CA LEU A 71 -12.54 35.17 -5.90
C LEU A 71 -13.79 35.49 -5.05
N ALA A 72 -13.71 36.49 -4.18
CA ALA A 72 -14.84 36.92 -3.35
C ALA A 72 -16.03 37.37 -4.19
N ARG A 73 -15.78 38.22 -5.21
CA ARG A 73 -16.80 38.65 -6.18
C ARG A 73 -17.36 37.49 -6.98
N PHE A 74 -16.51 36.57 -7.44
CA PHE A 74 -16.94 35.39 -8.20
C PHE A 74 -17.86 34.47 -7.39
N PHE A 75 -17.54 34.24 -6.11
CA PHE A 75 -18.35 33.40 -5.23
C PHE A 75 -19.54 34.12 -4.58
N GLY A 76 -19.63 35.45 -4.69
CA GLY A 76 -20.66 36.23 -4.01
C GLY A 76 -20.55 36.19 -2.49
N VAL A 77 -19.31 36.19 -1.96
CA VAL A 77 -19.02 36.10 -0.52
C VAL A 77 -18.10 37.22 -0.06
N GLU A 78 -18.02 37.41 1.26
CA GLU A 78 -17.09 38.37 1.87
C GLU A 78 -15.62 37.97 1.64
N PRO A 79 -14.71 38.92 1.33
CA PRO A 79 -13.28 38.65 1.15
C PRO A 79 -12.61 37.92 2.32
N VAL A 80 -13.09 38.15 3.54
CA VAL A 80 -12.62 37.46 4.76
C VAL A 80 -12.81 35.94 4.68
N LEU A 81 -13.88 35.46 4.05
CA LEU A 81 -14.12 34.02 3.90
C LEU A 81 -13.07 33.39 2.96
N VAL A 82 -12.83 34.03 1.82
CA VAL A 82 -11.79 33.62 0.86
C VAL A 82 -10.42 33.62 1.52
N GLU A 83 -10.09 34.68 2.25
CA GLU A 83 -8.82 34.82 2.98
C GLU A 83 -8.64 33.70 4.02
N ARG A 84 -9.70 33.37 4.78
CA ARG A 84 -9.67 32.29 5.78
C ARG A 84 -9.43 30.94 5.11
N THR A 85 -10.12 30.66 4.01
CA THR A 85 -9.96 29.40 3.26
C THR A 85 -8.59 29.32 2.59
N ALA A 86 -8.11 30.41 1.98
CA ALA A 86 -6.77 30.48 1.40
C ALA A 86 -5.69 30.19 2.44
N ARG A 87 -5.77 30.80 3.65
CA ARG A 87 -4.83 30.51 4.74
C ARG A 87 -4.89 29.07 5.22
N PHE A 88 -6.06 28.45 5.21
CA PHE A 88 -6.20 27.03 5.54
C PHE A 88 -5.52 26.16 4.47
N LEU A 89 -5.83 26.39 3.19
CA LEU A 89 -5.25 25.66 2.06
C LEU A 89 -3.73 25.84 1.97
N GLU A 90 -3.23 27.04 2.30
CA GLU A 90 -1.80 27.33 2.40
C GLU A 90 -1.13 26.52 3.52
N ARG A 91 -1.75 26.44 4.70
CA ARG A 91 -1.22 25.65 5.82
C ARG A 91 -1.14 24.16 5.53
N ILE A 92 -2.04 23.62 4.71
CA ILE A 92 -1.99 22.22 4.27
C ILE A 92 -1.19 22.02 2.97
N GLY A 93 -0.58 23.09 2.45
CA GLY A 93 0.33 23.05 1.31
C GLY A 93 -0.35 22.94 -0.06
N HIS A 94 -1.64 23.27 -0.19
CA HIS A 94 -2.39 23.25 -1.47
C HIS A 94 -2.22 24.52 -2.29
N VAL A 95 -2.07 25.64 -1.60
CA VAL A 95 -1.98 26.98 -2.20
C VAL A 95 -0.72 27.64 -1.66
N ARG A 96 -0.11 28.51 -2.46
CA ARG A 96 0.93 29.43 -2.00
C ARG A 96 0.57 30.86 -2.43
N ARG A 97 0.97 31.83 -1.62
CA ARG A 97 0.93 33.24 -2.02
C ARG A 97 2.14 33.58 -2.87
N ALA A 98 1.89 34.15 -4.03
CA ALA A 98 2.87 34.74 -4.92
C ALA A 98 2.55 36.24 -5.08
N PRO A 99 3.48 37.06 -5.61
CA PRO A 99 3.24 38.50 -5.79
C PRO A 99 2.00 38.85 -6.63
N ASP A 100 1.62 37.95 -7.54
CA ASP A 100 0.50 38.02 -8.47
C ASP A 100 -0.80 37.39 -7.95
N GLY A 101 -0.80 36.84 -6.73
CA GLY A 101 -1.98 36.28 -6.07
C GLY A 101 -1.80 34.87 -5.53
N LEU A 102 -2.90 34.14 -5.43
CA LEU A 102 -2.91 32.75 -4.98
C LEU A 102 -2.60 31.81 -6.14
N THR A 103 -1.68 30.87 -5.94
CA THR A 103 -1.36 29.84 -6.93
C THR A 103 -1.42 28.44 -6.31
N LEU A 104 -1.88 27.45 -7.08
CA LEU A 104 -1.88 26.06 -6.65
C LEU A 104 -0.45 25.49 -6.63
N THR A 105 -0.14 24.77 -5.57
CA THR A 105 1.04 23.90 -5.50
C THR A 105 0.80 22.62 -6.30
N GLU A 106 1.84 21.80 -6.44
CA GLU A 106 1.68 20.47 -7.05
C GLU A 106 0.70 19.58 -6.28
N LEU A 107 0.73 19.64 -4.95
CA LEU A 107 -0.22 18.94 -4.10
C LEU A 107 -1.67 19.39 -4.37
N GLY A 108 -1.88 20.71 -4.47
CA GLY A 108 -3.19 21.29 -4.74
C GLY A 108 -3.74 20.88 -6.12
N ARG A 109 -2.89 20.91 -7.16
CA ARG A 109 -3.29 20.46 -8.51
C ARG A 109 -3.68 19.00 -8.54
N ARG A 110 -2.87 18.14 -7.93
CA ARG A 110 -3.16 16.70 -7.83
C ARG A 110 -4.46 16.45 -7.06
N SER A 111 -4.69 17.16 -5.96
CA SER A 111 -5.94 17.05 -5.21
C SER A 111 -7.19 17.42 -6.03
N ILE A 112 -7.09 18.41 -6.91
CA ILE A 112 -8.17 18.74 -7.85
C ILE A 112 -8.37 17.63 -8.88
N ALA A 113 -7.30 17.15 -9.51
CA ALA A 113 -7.36 16.09 -10.52
C ALA A 113 -7.98 14.80 -9.96
N ASP A 114 -7.60 14.42 -8.75
CA ASP A 114 -8.09 13.21 -8.08
C ASP A 114 -9.44 13.42 -7.37
N GLY A 115 -9.95 14.65 -7.33
CA GLY A 115 -11.20 15.01 -6.65
C GLY A 115 -11.17 14.82 -5.12
N ARG A 116 -9.98 14.78 -4.51
CA ARG A 116 -9.77 14.49 -3.07
C ARG A 116 -8.77 15.45 -2.45
N ARG A 117 -9.03 15.90 -1.22
CA ARG A 117 -8.10 16.81 -0.51
C ARG A 117 -6.96 16.00 0.08
N TYR A 118 -5.73 16.28 -0.31
CA TYR A 118 -4.57 15.63 0.29
C TYR A 118 -4.02 16.39 1.49
N ARG A 119 -3.47 15.68 2.47
CA ARG A 119 -2.68 16.27 3.55
C ARG A 119 -1.35 15.55 3.67
N LEU A 120 -0.27 16.30 3.81
CA LEU A 120 1.04 15.75 4.13
C LEU A 120 1.16 15.54 5.64
N SER A 121 1.62 14.35 6.02
CA SER A 121 1.96 14.00 7.40
C SER A 121 3.41 13.53 7.44
N HIS A 122 4.25 14.24 8.20
CA HIS A 122 5.68 13.97 8.28
C HIS A 122 6.03 12.94 9.37
N GLY A 123 7.20 12.32 9.25
CA GLY A 123 7.77 11.45 10.29
C GLY A 123 7.01 10.15 10.52
N ARG A 124 6.22 9.69 9.54
CA ARG A 124 5.43 8.46 9.67
C ARG A 124 6.31 7.26 9.44
N ARG A 125 6.36 6.36 10.42
CA ARG A 125 7.01 5.05 10.26
C ARG A 125 6.09 4.12 9.49
N LEU A 126 6.61 3.51 8.44
CA LEU A 126 5.93 2.52 7.61
C LEU A 126 6.83 1.32 7.39
N THR A 127 6.23 0.17 7.09
CA THR A 127 6.95 -1.01 6.63
C THR A 127 6.47 -1.36 5.23
N LEU A 128 7.33 -1.15 4.24
CA LEU A 128 7.10 -1.56 2.87
C LEU A 128 7.53 -3.02 2.72
N ARG A 129 6.77 -3.81 1.96
CA ARG A 129 6.99 -5.25 1.85
C ARG A 129 7.31 -5.60 0.39
N PHE A 130 8.27 -6.48 0.19
CA PHE A 130 8.66 -6.98 -1.13
C PHE A 130 8.80 -8.50 -1.11
N ASP A 131 8.57 -9.15 -2.24
CA ASP A 131 8.77 -10.59 -2.37
C ASP A 131 10.25 -10.97 -2.44
N GLY A 132 10.59 -12.20 -2.01
CA GLY A 132 11.96 -12.71 -2.04
C GLY A 132 12.37 -13.36 -3.35
N GLY A 133 11.48 -13.40 -4.35
CA GLY A 133 11.75 -13.98 -5.67
C GLY A 133 12.30 -12.94 -6.64
N ALA A 134 11.51 -11.89 -6.91
CA ALA A 134 11.85 -10.82 -7.85
C ALA A 134 12.11 -9.47 -7.17
N GLY A 135 11.83 -9.34 -5.87
CA GLY A 135 11.89 -8.06 -5.18
C GLY A 135 10.74 -7.13 -5.57
N GLU A 136 9.61 -7.69 -6.05
CA GLU A 136 8.43 -6.90 -6.40
C GLU A 136 7.64 -6.51 -5.14
N PRO A 137 6.94 -5.36 -5.14
CA PRO A 137 6.18 -4.93 -3.98
C PRO A 137 5.01 -5.87 -3.68
N VAL A 138 4.82 -6.18 -2.40
CA VAL A 138 3.72 -7.01 -1.92
C VAL A 138 2.43 -6.18 -1.93
N PRO A 139 1.33 -6.66 -2.51
CA PRO A 139 0.05 -5.96 -2.47
C PRO A 139 -0.38 -5.63 -1.03
N TRP A 140 -1.01 -4.47 -0.85
CA TRP A 140 -1.37 -3.93 0.45
C TRP A 140 -2.22 -4.88 1.29
N ALA A 141 -3.18 -5.56 0.65
CA ALA A 141 -4.04 -6.55 1.32
C ALA A 141 -3.23 -7.67 1.99
N HIS A 142 -2.15 -8.12 1.35
CA HIS A 142 -1.22 -9.11 1.91
C HIS A 142 -0.32 -8.48 2.97
N ALA A 143 0.17 -7.28 2.73
CA ALA A 143 1.02 -6.55 3.67
C ALA A 143 0.34 -6.34 5.04
N THR A 144 -0.97 -6.08 5.08
CA THR A 144 -1.71 -5.78 6.31
C THR A 144 -2.38 -6.95 6.99
N HIS A 145 -2.86 -7.94 6.24
CA HIS A 145 -3.65 -9.02 6.83
C HIS A 145 -2.82 -10.27 7.13
N ALA A 146 -1.60 -10.38 6.61
CA ALA A 146 -0.74 -11.51 6.91
C ALA A 146 0.06 -11.34 8.20
N VAL A 147 0.36 -12.46 8.84
CA VAL A 147 1.34 -12.52 9.92
C VAL A 147 2.72 -12.81 9.33
N TRP A 148 3.69 -11.99 9.71
CA TRP A 148 5.06 -12.03 9.20
C TRP A 148 6.01 -12.53 10.27
N LEU A 149 6.77 -13.57 9.97
CA LEU A 149 7.76 -14.11 10.88
C LEU A 149 9.10 -13.41 10.69
N ALA A 150 9.78 -13.12 11.79
CA ALA A 150 11.13 -12.56 11.79
C ALA A 150 12.22 -13.64 11.64
N GLU A 151 11.85 -14.91 11.76
CA GLU A 151 12.74 -16.07 11.65
C GLU A 151 12.10 -17.11 10.72
N PRO A 152 12.90 -17.91 9.99
CA PRO A 152 12.42 -18.95 9.07
C PRO A 152 11.94 -20.21 9.79
N THR A 153 11.27 -20.08 10.94
CA THR A 153 10.84 -21.22 11.75
C THR A 153 9.39 -21.07 12.20
N LEU A 154 8.59 -22.12 11.97
CA LEU A 154 7.22 -22.23 12.47
C LEU A 154 6.86 -23.70 12.63
N THR A 155 6.57 -24.07 13.87
CA THR A 155 6.02 -25.39 14.23
C THR A 155 4.72 -25.19 14.99
N LEU A 156 3.66 -25.84 14.53
CA LEU A 156 2.34 -25.74 15.14
C LEU A 156 2.17 -26.71 16.32
N PRO A 157 1.18 -26.50 17.21
CA PRO A 157 0.92 -27.40 18.33
C PRO A 157 0.59 -28.85 17.92
N ASP A 158 0.12 -29.08 16.70
CA ASP A 158 -0.18 -30.40 16.14
C ASP A 158 1.05 -31.09 15.52
N GLY A 159 2.23 -30.47 15.62
CA GLY A 159 3.49 -31.00 15.07
C GLY A 159 3.75 -30.63 13.61
N THR A 160 2.86 -29.89 12.94
CA THR A 160 3.09 -29.42 11.57
C THR A 160 4.28 -28.46 11.54
N VAL A 161 5.32 -28.81 10.78
CA VAL A 161 6.52 -27.98 10.59
C VAL A 161 6.46 -27.31 9.23
N PHE A 162 6.55 -25.98 9.19
CA PHE A 162 6.65 -25.23 7.95
C PHE A 162 8.10 -25.19 7.48
N THR A 163 8.31 -25.52 6.21
CA THR A 163 9.65 -25.58 5.62
C THR A 163 9.97 -24.25 4.93
N PRO A 164 11.07 -23.57 5.27
CA PRO A 164 11.46 -22.35 4.57
C PRO A 164 11.98 -22.65 3.18
N LEU A 165 11.53 -21.85 2.21
CA LEU A 165 12.19 -21.81 0.90
C LEU A 165 13.44 -20.92 1.00
N THR A 166 14.46 -21.26 0.22
CA THR A 166 15.64 -20.42 0.07
C THR A 166 15.24 -19.14 -0.66
N ALA A 167 15.73 -17.98 -0.18
CA ALA A 167 15.53 -16.72 -0.89
C ALA A 167 16.22 -16.77 -2.26
N GLY A 168 15.49 -16.44 -3.33
CA GLY A 168 16.01 -16.48 -4.69
C GLY A 168 16.95 -15.31 -4.99
N ALA A 169 16.66 -14.11 -4.47
CA ALA A 169 17.48 -12.92 -4.71
C ALA A 169 17.52 -11.95 -3.51
N GLN A 170 18.60 -11.18 -3.42
CA GLN A 170 18.65 -9.99 -2.56
C GLN A 170 17.64 -8.94 -3.06
N LEU A 171 17.08 -8.16 -2.15
CA LEU A 171 16.22 -7.04 -2.53
C LEU A 171 17.04 -6.04 -3.37
N PRO A 172 16.58 -5.66 -4.58
CA PRO A 172 17.26 -4.64 -5.36
C PRO A 172 17.37 -3.32 -4.59
N PRO A 173 18.51 -2.61 -4.67
CA PRO A 173 18.74 -1.39 -3.88
C PRO A 173 17.78 -0.25 -4.22
N ASP A 174 17.18 -0.27 -5.43
CA ASP A 174 16.24 0.72 -5.94
C ASP A 174 14.76 0.30 -5.78
N ALA A 175 14.47 -0.81 -5.08
CA ALA A 175 13.11 -1.35 -5.01
C ALA A 175 12.09 -0.38 -4.40
N VAL A 176 12.49 0.41 -3.40
CA VAL A 176 11.65 1.45 -2.80
C VAL A 176 11.36 2.56 -3.80
N ASP A 177 12.39 3.07 -4.49
CA ASP A 177 12.22 4.15 -5.48
C ASP A 177 11.33 3.70 -6.64
N ARG A 178 11.54 2.47 -7.13
CA ARG A 178 10.69 1.87 -8.16
C ARG A 178 9.23 1.75 -7.72
N LEU A 179 8.97 1.34 -6.47
CA LEU A 179 7.62 1.31 -5.91
C LEU A 179 6.98 2.71 -5.87
N LEU A 180 7.71 3.73 -5.41
CA LEU A 180 7.17 5.09 -5.28
C LEU A 180 6.93 5.78 -6.63
N ALA A 181 7.60 5.34 -7.68
CA ALA A 181 7.40 5.83 -9.04
C ALA A 181 6.17 5.24 -9.75
N ARG A 182 5.49 4.24 -9.16
CA ARG A 182 4.34 3.58 -9.79
C ARG A 182 3.08 4.44 -9.74
N ASP A 183 2.28 4.38 -10.80
CA ASP A 183 0.95 5.00 -10.83
C ASP A 183 -0.03 4.34 -9.87
N ASP A 184 0.10 3.02 -9.64
CA ASP A 184 -0.72 2.19 -8.76
C ASP A 184 -0.12 2.01 -7.35
N VAL A 185 0.81 2.89 -6.92
CA VAL A 185 1.50 2.81 -5.62
C VAL A 185 0.56 2.59 -4.43
N VAL A 186 -0.66 3.13 -4.49
CA VAL A 186 -1.70 2.99 -3.46
C VAL A 186 -2.12 1.54 -3.23
N GLU A 187 -2.01 0.67 -4.23
CA GLU A 187 -2.31 -0.76 -4.14
C GLU A 187 -1.31 -1.52 -3.27
N PHE A 188 -0.15 -0.93 -2.99
CA PHE A 188 0.95 -1.54 -2.23
C PHE A 188 1.22 -0.82 -0.90
N THR A 189 0.98 0.50 -0.84
CA THR A 189 1.20 1.31 0.36
C THR A 189 -0.10 1.60 1.14
N GLY A 190 -1.24 1.26 0.56
CA GLY A 190 -2.55 1.60 1.11
C GLY A 190 -2.82 3.10 1.12
N PRO A 191 -3.67 3.60 2.04
CA PRO A 191 -4.19 4.97 2.00
C PRO A 191 -3.16 6.06 2.36
N SER A 192 -2.00 5.68 2.89
CA SER A 192 -0.91 6.60 3.27
C SER A 192 0.25 6.45 2.28
N VAL A 193 0.15 7.16 1.16
CA VAL A 193 1.15 7.06 0.08
C VAL A 193 2.40 7.84 0.47
N PRO A 194 3.57 7.19 0.64
CA PRO A 194 4.83 7.90 0.89
C PRO A 194 5.18 8.77 -0.32
N VAL A 195 5.62 10.00 -0.08
CA VAL A 195 6.11 10.92 -1.12
C VAL A 195 7.57 11.30 -0.93
N GLU A 196 8.09 11.15 0.28
CA GLU A 196 9.49 11.28 0.63
C GLU A 196 9.80 10.21 1.68
N VAL A 197 10.94 9.55 1.58
CA VAL A 197 11.30 8.44 2.47
C VAL A 197 12.77 8.51 2.90
N GLU A 198 13.02 8.17 4.16
CA GLU A 198 14.31 7.81 4.70
C GLU A 198 14.29 6.31 5.03
N VAL A 199 15.21 5.54 4.45
CA VAL A 199 15.23 4.08 4.52
C VAL A 199 16.17 3.61 5.62
N ALA A 200 15.67 2.79 6.55
CA ALA A 200 16.48 2.22 7.65
C ALA A 200 17.22 0.93 7.24
N GLY A 201 16.82 0.30 6.12
CA GLY A 201 17.43 -0.91 5.55
C GLY A 201 16.44 -2.08 5.43
N PRO A 202 16.70 -3.04 4.51
CA PRO A 202 15.87 -4.23 4.36
C PRO A 202 16.16 -5.27 5.45
N ARG A 203 15.10 -5.90 5.97
CA ARG A 203 15.17 -7.09 6.82
C ARG A 203 14.48 -8.27 6.15
N ALA A 204 15.06 -9.45 6.26
CA ALA A 204 14.42 -10.69 5.84
C ALA A 204 13.22 -10.99 6.75
N VAL A 205 12.14 -11.47 6.15
CA VAL A 205 10.94 -11.93 6.84
C VAL A 205 10.36 -13.12 6.10
N TRP A 206 9.51 -13.88 6.78
CA TRP A 206 8.91 -15.08 6.21
C TRP A 206 7.40 -15.04 6.32
N LEU A 207 6.75 -15.48 5.24
CA LEU A 207 5.30 -15.54 5.14
C LEU A 207 4.84 -17.00 5.15
N PRO A 208 4.09 -17.44 6.16
CA PRO A 208 3.52 -18.78 6.20
C PRO A 208 2.42 -18.98 5.15
N VAL A 209 2.55 -20.02 4.33
CA VAL A 209 1.58 -20.39 3.30
C VAL A 209 1.41 -21.91 3.25
N TYR A 210 0.32 -22.36 2.61
CA TYR A 210 0.16 -23.74 2.20
C TYR A 210 0.21 -23.84 0.69
N LEU A 211 1.17 -24.61 0.19
CA LEU A 211 1.17 -25.08 -1.19
C LEU A 211 0.31 -26.34 -1.26
N VAL A 212 -0.64 -26.36 -2.19
CA VAL A 212 -1.47 -27.52 -2.48
C VAL A 212 -1.02 -28.04 -3.84
N GLU A 213 -0.31 -29.16 -3.80
CA GLU A 213 0.06 -29.88 -5.02
C GLU A 213 -1.21 -30.52 -5.57
N CYS A 214 -1.48 -30.29 -6.85
CA CYS A 214 -2.64 -30.80 -7.55
C CYS A 214 -2.19 -31.68 -8.73
N ALA A 215 -3.10 -32.44 -9.32
CA ALA A 215 -2.83 -33.16 -10.57
C ALA A 215 -2.50 -32.21 -11.75
N ASP A 216 -3.07 -31.00 -11.70
CA ASP A 216 -2.83 -29.91 -12.65
C ASP A 216 -1.88 -28.87 -12.02
N ASP A 217 -2.19 -27.57 -12.14
CA ASP A 217 -1.42 -26.49 -11.52
C ASP A 217 -1.53 -26.50 -10.00
N PRO A 218 -0.41 -26.24 -9.27
CA PRO A 218 -0.46 -26.10 -7.83
C PRO A 218 -1.18 -24.82 -7.41
N LEU A 219 -1.79 -24.85 -6.23
CA LEU A 219 -2.47 -23.70 -5.63
C LEU A 219 -1.71 -23.27 -4.38
N VAL A 220 -1.66 -21.96 -4.11
CA VAL A 220 -1.09 -21.44 -2.86
C VAL A 220 -2.18 -20.76 -2.05
N PHE A 221 -2.21 -21.01 -0.74
CA PHE A 221 -3.14 -20.40 0.18
C PHE A 221 -2.38 -19.66 1.27
N GLY A 222 -2.75 -18.40 1.48
CA GLY A 222 -2.30 -17.56 2.58
C GLY A 222 -3.47 -17.04 3.40
N TRP A 223 -3.19 -16.19 4.39
CA TRP A 223 -4.22 -15.57 5.22
C TRP A 223 -4.96 -14.41 4.53
N ALA A 224 -4.31 -13.75 3.58
CA ALA A 224 -4.74 -12.44 3.09
C ALA A 224 -5.98 -12.45 2.19
N VAL A 225 -6.30 -13.57 1.55
CA VAL A 225 -7.38 -13.68 0.56
C VAL A 225 -8.24 -14.93 0.77
N ASP A 226 -9.49 -14.85 0.35
CA ASP A 226 -10.46 -15.94 0.44
C ASP A 226 -10.41 -16.87 -0.79
N GLY A 227 -9.34 -17.66 -0.89
CA GLY A 227 -9.20 -18.67 -1.94
C GLY A 227 -7.75 -18.95 -2.34
N PRO A 228 -7.53 -19.64 -3.48
CA PRO A 228 -6.22 -19.72 -4.10
C PRO A 228 -5.66 -18.34 -4.40
N ASP A 229 -4.39 -18.16 -4.10
CA ASP A 229 -3.71 -16.88 -4.19
C ASP A 229 -2.72 -16.86 -5.36
N PRO A 230 -3.08 -16.25 -6.50
CA PRO A 230 -2.23 -16.23 -7.68
C PRO A 230 -0.96 -15.38 -7.46
N TYR A 231 -1.00 -14.39 -6.57
CA TYR A 231 0.16 -13.60 -6.23
C TYR A 231 1.18 -14.46 -5.47
N LEU A 232 0.74 -15.18 -4.43
CA LEU A 232 1.64 -16.06 -3.67
C LEU A 232 2.15 -17.24 -4.51
N LEU A 233 1.35 -17.74 -5.47
CA LEU A 233 1.83 -18.72 -6.45
C LEU A 233 2.96 -18.17 -7.33
N LYS A 234 2.87 -16.92 -7.79
CA LYS A 234 3.95 -16.25 -8.53
C LYS A 234 5.22 -16.16 -7.67
N VAL A 235 5.09 -15.74 -6.41
CA VAL A 235 6.22 -15.66 -5.47
C VAL A 235 6.87 -17.02 -5.25
N TYR A 236 6.05 -18.06 -4.98
CA TYR A 236 6.52 -19.44 -4.85
C TYR A 236 7.34 -19.87 -6.06
N ARG A 237 6.80 -19.69 -7.28
CA ARG A 237 7.50 -20.04 -8.53
C ARG A 237 8.81 -19.28 -8.70
N GLY A 238 8.87 -18.02 -8.27
CA GLY A 238 10.10 -17.21 -8.30
C GLY A 238 11.16 -17.60 -7.27
N CYS A 239 10.80 -18.37 -6.23
CA CYS A 239 11.74 -18.84 -5.21
C CYS A 239 12.12 -20.32 -5.36
N ALA A 240 11.29 -21.11 -6.05
CA ALA A 240 11.45 -22.56 -6.20
C ALA A 240 12.20 -22.98 -7.49
N GLY A 241 12.42 -22.05 -8.43
CA GLY A 241 13.23 -22.23 -9.63
C GLY A 241 14.67 -21.78 -9.43
#